data_AF-A0A496LDZ7-F1
#
_entry.id   AF-A0A496LDZ7-F1
#
_cell.length_a   1.000
_cell.length_b   1.000
_cell.length_c   1.000
_cell.angle_alpha   90.00
_cell.angle_beta   90.00
_cell.angle_gamma   90.00
#
_symmetry.space_group_name_H-M   'P 1'
#
loop_
_entity.id
_entity.type
_entity.pdbx_description
1 polymer ?
#
loop_
_entity_poly.entity_id
_entity_poly.type
_entity_poly.pdbx_seq_one_letter_code
_entity_poly.pdbx_strand_id
1 'polypeptide(L)'
;ENPFYEAFDDILEICAAHDVALSLGDGLRPGCLYDATDEAQLSELRVLGELTLRAWEKNVQVMIEGPGHIPLNQIEYNMKIERELCHGAPFYVLGPLPTDIGAGYDHITSAIGGTMAAFYGASMLCYVTPKEHLGLPNANDVREGIVAHKIAAHAADVALGKAGAIERDHAMSDARYAFDWNRQFELSLDPERARELHDESLPQESFKKAEFCSMCGPKFCAYKISKNLMKEKNVK
;
A
#
# COMPACT_ATOMS: atom_id res chain seq x y z
N GLU A 1 -21.83 -3.12 -28.94
CA GLU A 1 -21.20 -2.25 -27.95
C GLU A 1 -21.41 -2.83 -26.54
N ASN A 2 -20.60 -2.44 -25.57
CA ASN A 2 -20.78 -2.81 -24.15
C ASN A 2 -22.09 -2.22 -23.60
N PRO A 3 -23.00 -3.03 -23.00
CA PRO A 3 -24.29 -2.54 -22.49
C PRO A 3 -24.16 -1.47 -21.41
N PHE A 4 -23.09 -1.49 -20.60
CA PHE A 4 -22.84 -0.46 -19.58
C PHE A 4 -22.35 0.86 -20.19
N TYR A 5 -21.68 0.80 -21.34
CA TYR A 5 -21.28 2.00 -22.07
C TYR A 5 -22.50 2.67 -22.74
N GLU A 6 -23.35 1.86 -23.37
CA GLU A 6 -24.61 2.32 -23.99
C GLU A 6 -25.57 2.93 -22.95
N ALA A 7 -25.73 2.27 -21.80
CA ALA A 7 -26.63 2.71 -20.72
C ALA A 7 -25.95 3.65 -19.70
N PHE A 8 -24.77 4.19 -19.99
CA PHE A 8 -23.98 4.92 -19.01
C PHE A 8 -24.73 6.14 -18.45
N ASP A 9 -25.47 6.85 -19.30
CA ASP A 9 -26.23 8.04 -18.88
C ASP A 9 -27.37 7.68 -17.92
N ASP A 10 -28.01 6.52 -18.07
CA ASP A 10 -29.04 6.00 -17.17
C ASP A 10 -28.40 5.59 -15.82
N ILE A 11 -27.21 5.00 -15.85
CA ILE A 11 -26.43 4.65 -14.65
C ILE A 11 -26.10 5.94 -13.87
N LEU A 12 -25.67 7.00 -14.55
CA LEU A 12 -25.36 8.27 -13.92
C LEU A 12 -26.57 8.90 -13.23
N GLU A 13 -27.79 8.75 -13.77
CA GLU A 13 -29.00 9.24 -13.13
C GLU A 13 -29.26 8.54 -11.79
N ILE A 14 -29.03 7.22 -11.74
CA ILE A 14 -29.13 6.44 -10.50
C ILE A 14 -28.06 6.88 -9.50
N CYS A 15 -26.80 7.01 -9.95
CA CYS A 15 -25.69 7.43 -9.09
C CYS A 15 -25.90 8.83 -8.51
N ALA A 16 -26.35 9.79 -9.34
CA ALA A 16 -26.64 11.15 -8.91
C ALA A 16 -27.78 11.23 -7.88
N ALA A 17 -28.80 10.37 -8.01
CA ALA A 17 -29.92 10.31 -7.08
C ALA A 17 -29.53 9.80 -5.67
N HIS A 18 -28.42 9.05 -5.57
CA HIS A 18 -28.02 8.34 -4.37
C HIS A 18 -26.61 8.66 -3.84
N ASP A 19 -25.92 9.61 -4.47
CA ASP A 19 -24.52 9.96 -4.18
C ASP A 19 -23.59 8.72 -4.18
N VAL A 20 -23.75 7.89 -5.22
CA VAL A 20 -22.88 6.73 -5.45
C VAL A 20 -21.73 7.17 -6.35
N ALA A 21 -20.51 7.11 -5.84
CA ALA A 21 -19.30 7.30 -6.65
C ALA A 21 -19.09 6.12 -7.61
N LEU A 22 -18.65 6.42 -8.83
CA LEU A 22 -18.25 5.41 -9.80
C LEU A 22 -16.77 5.07 -9.66
N SER A 23 -16.48 3.77 -9.56
CA SER A 23 -15.16 3.21 -9.83
C SER A 23 -15.17 2.69 -11.25
N LEU A 24 -14.54 3.41 -12.18
CA LEU A 24 -14.52 3.01 -13.59
C LEU A 24 -13.47 1.90 -13.77
N GLY A 25 -13.97 0.67 -13.95
CA GLY A 25 -13.18 -0.55 -13.94
C GLY A 25 -12.19 -0.71 -15.10
N ASP A 26 -11.06 -1.34 -14.83
CA ASP A 26 -9.99 -1.65 -15.77
C ASP A 26 -10.13 -3.10 -16.33
N GLY A 27 -11.18 -3.31 -17.12
CA GLY A 27 -11.51 -4.61 -17.69
C GLY A 27 -10.42 -5.21 -18.58
N LEU A 28 -9.57 -4.38 -19.17
CA LEU A 28 -8.44 -4.73 -20.04
C LEU A 28 -7.08 -4.52 -19.36
N ARG A 29 -7.02 -4.55 -18.03
CA ARG A 29 -5.74 -4.48 -17.31
C ARG A 29 -4.80 -5.65 -17.65
N PRO A 30 -3.48 -5.44 -17.61
CA PRO A 30 -2.50 -6.50 -17.82
C PRO A 30 -2.51 -7.52 -16.68
N GLY A 31 -2.66 -8.79 -17.04
CA GLY A 31 -2.58 -9.94 -16.13
C GLY A 31 -1.19 -10.59 -16.05
N CYS A 32 -0.21 -10.09 -16.80
CA CYS A 32 1.19 -10.47 -16.73
C CYS A 32 2.09 -9.32 -17.20
N LEU A 33 3.39 -9.37 -16.92
CA LEU A 33 4.31 -8.30 -17.31
C LEU A 33 4.46 -8.15 -18.83
N TYR A 34 4.18 -9.19 -19.61
CA TYR A 34 4.30 -9.14 -21.08
C TYR A 34 3.25 -8.22 -21.71
N ASP A 35 2.05 -8.19 -21.13
CA ASP A 35 0.91 -7.40 -21.60
C ASP A 35 0.91 -5.98 -21.02
N ALA A 36 1.88 -5.66 -20.16
CA ALA A 36 1.94 -4.38 -19.47
C ALA A 36 2.08 -3.20 -20.45
N THR A 37 1.20 -2.21 -20.30
CA THR A 37 1.19 -0.99 -21.12
C THR A 37 0.95 -1.26 -22.60
N ASP A 38 0.13 -2.25 -22.92
CA ASP A 38 -0.27 -2.54 -24.30
C ASP A 38 -1.37 -1.58 -24.81
N GLU A 39 -1.73 -1.71 -26.09
CA GLU A 39 -2.73 -0.84 -26.70
C GLU A 39 -4.15 -1.09 -26.16
N ALA A 40 -4.46 -2.31 -25.70
CA ALA A 40 -5.76 -2.64 -25.14
C ALA A 40 -5.98 -1.89 -23.81
N GLN A 41 -5.00 -1.96 -22.90
CA GLN A 41 -5.00 -1.22 -21.64
C GLN A 41 -5.12 0.29 -21.87
N LEU A 42 -4.29 0.85 -22.76
CA LEU A 42 -4.28 2.29 -23.00
C LEU A 42 -5.53 2.78 -23.72
N SER A 43 -6.14 1.95 -24.59
CA SER A 43 -7.39 2.27 -25.25
C SER A 43 -8.55 2.34 -24.27
N GLU A 44 -8.66 1.38 -23.35
CA GLU A 44 -9.67 1.43 -22.29
C GLU A 44 -9.49 2.68 -21.43
N LEU A 45 -8.26 2.98 -20.98
CA LEU A 45 -7.98 4.16 -20.16
C LEU A 45 -8.44 5.48 -20.80
N ARG A 46 -8.29 5.63 -22.13
CA ARG A 46 -8.81 6.80 -22.86
C ARG A 46 -10.34 6.89 -22.80
N VAL A 47 -11.02 5.76 -22.93
CA VAL A 47 -12.49 5.68 -22.80
C VAL A 47 -12.91 6.01 -21.38
N LEU A 48 -12.19 5.54 -20.35
CA LEU A 48 -12.48 5.89 -18.97
C LEU A 48 -12.36 7.40 -18.70
N GLY A 49 -11.42 8.08 -19.37
CA GLY A 49 -11.30 9.54 -19.34
C GLY A 49 -12.53 10.25 -19.95
N GLU A 50 -13.03 9.78 -21.10
CA GLU A 50 -14.28 10.28 -21.70
C GLU A 50 -15.48 10.09 -20.75
N LEU A 51 -15.61 8.89 -20.18
CA LEU A 51 -16.68 8.56 -19.24
C LEU A 51 -16.60 9.40 -17.96
N THR A 52 -15.40 9.76 -17.52
CA THR A 52 -15.18 10.66 -16.38
C THR A 52 -15.77 12.04 -16.63
N LEU A 53 -15.54 12.63 -17.80
CA LEU A 53 -16.11 13.93 -18.16
C LEU A 53 -17.64 13.88 -18.20
N ARG A 54 -18.20 12.84 -18.83
CA ARG A 54 -19.66 12.61 -18.88
C ARG A 54 -20.27 12.49 -17.47
N ALA A 55 -19.59 11.78 -16.57
CA ALA A 55 -20.04 11.66 -15.18
C ALA A 55 -19.99 13.00 -14.42
N TRP A 56 -18.92 13.78 -14.61
CA TRP A 56 -18.78 15.10 -13.98
C TRP A 56 -19.80 16.12 -14.48
N GLU A 57 -20.22 16.05 -15.75
CA GLU A 57 -21.32 16.87 -16.29
C GLU A 57 -22.65 16.62 -15.54
N LYS A 58 -22.86 15.40 -15.04
CA LYS A 58 -24.01 15.03 -14.20
C LYS A 58 -23.72 15.09 -12.70
N ASN A 59 -22.59 15.69 -12.29
CA ASN A 59 -22.17 15.83 -10.89
C ASN A 59 -22.06 14.48 -10.14
N VAL A 60 -21.62 13.43 -10.83
CA VAL A 60 -21.34 12.11 -10.24
C VAL A 60 -19.85 12.01 -9.94
N GLN A 61 -19.50 11.58 -8.72
CA GLN A 61 -18.11 11.39 -8.28
C GLN A 61 -17.48 10.19 -9.00
N VAL A 62 -16.21 10.29 -9.40
CA VAL A 62 -15.50 9.26 -10.16
C VAL A 62 -14.11 9.01 -9.58
N MET A 63 -13.70 7.76 -9.57
CA MET A 63 -12.30 7.31 -9.54
C MET A 63 -12.06 6.31 -10.68
N ILE A 64 -10.80 6.19 -11.12
CA ILE A 64 -10.39 5.29 -12.20
C ILE A 64 -9.73 4.06 -11.59
N GLU A 65 -10.09 2.86 -12.04
CA GLU A 65 -9.33 1.64 -11.71
C GLU A 65 -8.13 1.50 -12.63
N GLY A 66 -7.06 0.91 -12.11
CA GLY A 66 -5.76 0.85 -12.78
C GLY A 66 -5.00 -0.45 -12.57
N PRO A 67 -3.94 -0.63 -13.37
CA PRO A 67 -3.45 -1.94 -13.77
C PRO A 67 -2.97 -2.83 -12.64
N GLY A 68 -2.97 -4.13 -12.97
CA GLY A 68 -2.49 -5.24 -12.13
C GLY A 68 -0.99 -5.50 -12.27
N HIS A 69 -0.55 -6.13 -13.36
CA HIS A 69 0.85 -6.54 -13.53
C HIS A 69 1.63 -5.52 -14.37
N ILE A 70 2.53 -4.75 -13.75
CA ILE A 70 3.29 -3.68 -14.41
C ILE A 70 4.76 -3.74 -13.94
N PRO A 71 5.74 -3.91 -14.83
CA PRO A 71 7.14 -3.95 -14.42
C PRO A 71 7.55 -2.60 -13.83
N LEU A 72 8.44 -2.64 -12.84
CA LEU A 72 8.75 -1.50 -11.97
C LEU A 72 9.07 -0.20 -12.72
N ASN A 73 9.77 -0.30 -13.85
CA ASN A 73 10.17 0.83 -14.69
C ASN A 73 9.03 1.46 -15.51
N GLN A 74 7.84 0.87 -15.55
CA GLN A 74 6.66 1.39 -16.25
C GLN A 74 5.61 1.99 -15.30
N ILE A 75 5.76 1.84 -13.99
CA ILE A 75 4.77 2.31 -13.00
C ILE A 75 4.60 3.84 -13.08
N GLU A 76 5.71 4.59 -13.12
CA GLU A 76 5.66 6.06 -13.22
C GLU A 76 4.91 6.51 -14.49
N TYR A 77 5.16 5.83 -15.62
CA TYR A 77 4.47 6.13 -16.87
C TYR A 77 2.95 5.94 -16.73
N ASN A 78 2.52 4.80 -16.17
CA ASN A 78 1.10 4.50 -15.96
C ASN A 78 0.42 5.53 -15.05
N MET A 79 1.08 6.00 -13.99
CA MET A 79 0.51 7.04 -13.11
C MET A 79 0.40 8.41 -13.80
N LYS A 80 1.33 8.73 -14.70
CA LYS A 80 1.32 10.00 -15.43
C LYS A 80 0.29 10.02 -16.55
N ILE A 81 0.19 8.93 -17.31
CA ILE A 81 -0.72 8.85 -18.45
C ILE A 81 -2.18 8.79 -17.97
N GLU A 82 -2.48 8.12 -16.87
CA GLU A 82 -3.82 8.18 -16.26
C GLU A 82 -4.18 9.62 -15.88
N ARG A 83 -3.32 10.33 -15.17
CA ARG A 83 -3.58 11.71 -14.75
C ARG A 83 -3.89 12.63 -15.94
N GLU A 84 -3.17 12.44 -17.05
CA GLU A 84 -3.37 13.19 -18.27
C GLU A 84 -4.70 12.85 -18.95
N LEU A 85 -4.96 11.55 -19.18
CA LEU A 85 -6.13 11.08 -19.92
C LEU A 85 -7.43 11.18 -19.12
N CYS A 86 -7.36 11.04 -17.80
CA CYS A 86 -8.50 11.03 -16.87
C CYS A 86 -8.59 12.30 -16.03
N HIS A 87 -7.91 13.38 -16.47
CA HIS A 87 -8.11 14.74 -15.95
C HIS A 87 -7.82 14.91 -14.45
N GLY A 88 -6.94 14.08 -13.91
CA GLY A 88 -6.60 14.08 -12.49
C GLY A 88 -7.67 13.52 -11.56
N ALA A 89 -8.59 12.68 -12.06
CA ALA A 89 -9.43 11.85 -11.22
C ALA A 89 -8.59 11.00 -10.25
N PRO A 90 -9.12 10.62 -9.07
CA PRO A 90 -8.42 9.70 -8.17
C PRO A 90 -8.16 8.36 -8.84
N PHE A 91 -6.93 7.88 -8.75
CA PHE A 91 -6.53 6.60 -9.34
C PHE A 91 -6.49 5.47 -8.30
N TYR A 92 -7.15 4.36 -8.58
CA TYR A 92 -7.30 3.18 -7.72
C TYR A 92 -6.64 1.96 -8.38
N VAL A 93 -5.49 1.51 -7.88
CA VAL A 93 -4.68 0.48 -8.56
C VAL A 93 -4.66 -0.86 -7.82
N LEU A 94 -4.63 -1.98 -8.55
CA LEU A 94 -4.47 -3.32 -7.98
C LEU A 94 -2.99 -3.71 -7.87
N GLY A 95 -2.36 -3.47 -6.72
CA GLY A 95 -0.91 -3.55 -6.57
C GLY A 95 -0.25 -2.25 -7.04
N PRO A 96 0.46 -2.21 -8.19
CA PRO A 96 0.67 -3.27 -9.18
C PRO A 96 1.76 -4.29 -8.81
N LEU A 97 1.74 -5.47 -9.44
CA LEU A 97 2.75 -6.51 -9.30
C LEU A 97 3.90 -6.26 -10.30
N PRO A 98 5.14 -5.96 -9.83
CA PRO A 98 6.28 -5.73 -10.70
C PRO A 98 6.97 -7.01 -11.16
N THR A 99 6.48 -8.19 -10.75
CA THR A 99 7.01 -9.49 -11.15
C THR A 99 5.94 -10.58 -11.00
N ASP A 100 5.89 -11.51 -11.96
CA ASP A 100 4.88 -12.58 -12.02
C ASP A 100 5.33 -13.87 -11.29
N ILE A 101 6.59 -13.93 -10.86
CA ILE A 101 7.16 -15.13 -10.21
C ILE A 101 6.94 -15.15 -8.69
N GLY A 102 6.01 -14.33 -8.21
CA GLY A 102 5.73 -14.08 -6.80
C GLY A 102 4.60 -14.89 -6.19
N ALA A 103 3.96 -15.82 -6.93
CA ALA A 103 2.80 -16.57 -6.43
C ALA A 103 3.02 -17.16 -5.03
N GLY A 104 2.07 -16.91 -4.10
CA GLY A 104 2.23 -17.21 -2.66
C GLY A 104 2.78 -16.04 -1.84
N TYR A 105 3.36 -15.05 -2.51
CA TYR A 105 4.00 -13.85 -1.96
C TYR A 105 3.54 -12.58 -2.67
N ASP A 106 2.41 -12.63 -3.38
CA ASP A 106 2.00 -11.50 -4.23
C ASP A 106 1.59 -10.26 -3.43
N HIS A 107 1.17 -10.40 -2.17
CA HIS A 107 1.09 -9.28 -1.22
C HIS A 107 2.40 -8.50 -1.06
N ILE A 108 3.57 -9.14 -1.21
CA ILE A 108 4.90 -8.50 -1.17
C ILE A 108 5.22 -7.86 -2.52
N THR A 109 5.01 -8.60 -3.61
CA THR A 109 5.30 -8.09 -4.96
C THR A 109 4.46 -6.84 -5.24
N SER A 110 3.16 -6.94 -5.01
CA SER A 110 2.21 -5.82 -5.14
C SER A 110 2.51 -4.65 -4.20
N ALA A 111 2.96 -4.88 -2.96
CA ALA A 111 3.33 -3.79 -2.07
C ALA A 111 4.52 -2.97 -2.59
N ILE A 112 5.48 -3.61 -3.28
CA ILE A 112 6.60 -2.91 -3.93
C ILE A 112 6.07 -1.98 -5.02
N GLY A 113 5.25 -2.50 -5.94
CA GLY A 113 4.70 -1.68 -7.02
C GLY A 113 3.71 -0.63 -6.52
N GLY A 114 2.86 -0.99 -5.54
CA GLY A 114 1.89 -0.09 -4.92
C GLY A 114 2.52 1.07 -4.17
N THR A 115 3.66 0.86 -3.51
CA THR A 115 4.43 1.97 -2.91
C THR A 115 4.86 2.97 -3.99
N MET A 116 5.38 2.48 -5.13
CA MET A 116 5.77 3.35 -6.24
C MET A 116 4.57 4.02 -6.89
N ALA A 117 3.47 3.30 -7.11
CA ALA A 117 2.24 3.85 -7.67
C ALA A 117 1.70 4.99 -6.78
N ALA A 118 1.59 4.76 -5.47
CA ALA A 118 1.17 5.78 -4.50
C ALA A 118 2.13 6.98 -4.49
N PHE A 119 3.45 6.75 -4.53
CA PHE A 119 4.44 7.82 -4.62
C PHE A 119 4.28 8.67 -5.89
N TYR A 120 3.96 8.05 -7.03
CA TYR A 120 3.74 8.75 -8.29
C TYR A 120 2.32 9.31 -8.48
N GLY A 121 1.38 8.99 -7.58
CA GLY A 121 0.10 9.67 -7.47
C GLY A 121 -1.16 8.79 -7.46
N ALA A 122 -1.03 7.47 -7.31
CA ALA A 122 -2.19 6.63 -7.01
C ALA A 122 -2.84 7.12 -5.70
N SER A 123 -4.17 7.29 -5.73
CA SER A 123 -4.95 7.80 -4.61
C SER A 123 -5.44 6.68 -3.69
N MET A 124 -5.61 5.46 -4.23
CA MET A 124 -6.02 4.28 -3.48
C MET A 124 -5.31 3.04 -3.99
N LEU A 125 -4.95 2.13 -3.08
CA LEU A 125 -4.34 0.85 -3.39
C LEU A 125 -5.31 -0.27 -3.05
N CYS A 126 -5.69 -1.08 -4.03
CA CYS A 126 -6.36 -2.35 -3.78
C CYS A 126 -5.30 -3.33 -3.29
N TYR A 127 -5.55 -3.91 -2.12
CA TYR A 127 -4.64 -4.89 -1.57
C TYR A 127 -4.61 -6.18 -2.41
N VAL A 128 -3.49 -6.88 -2.33
CA VAL A 128 -3.32 -8.23 -2.87
C VAL A 128 -2.94 -9.13 -1.71
N THR A 129 -3.54 -10.33 -1.67
CA THR A 129 -3.30 -11.28 -0.57
C THR A 129 -2.16 -12.24 -0.93
N PRO A 130 -1.59 -12.97 0.05
CA PRO A 130 -0.63 -14.05 -0.25
C PRO A 130 -1.21 -15.14 -1.19
N LYS A 131 -2.53 -15.30 -1.23
CA LYS A 131 -3.23 -16.31 -2.05
C LYS A 131 -3.65 -15.83 -3.42
N GLU A 132 -3.28 -14.61 -3.82
CA GLU A 132 -3.47 -14.18 -5.20
C GLU A 132 -2.91 -15.24 -6.17
N HIS A 133 -3.64 -15.50 -7.25
CA HIS A 133 -3.34 -16.57 -8.23
C HIS A 133 -3.41 -18.02 -7.70
N LEU A 134 -3.79 -18.24 -6.44
CA LEU A 134 -3.78 -19.58 -5.80
C LEU A 134 -5.15 -19.99 -5.23
N GLY A 135 -5.96 -19.05 -4.75
CA GLY A 135 -7.31 -19.37 -4.26
C GLY A 135 -7.90 -18.31 -3.34
N LEU A 136 -9.00 -18.67 -2.66
CA LEU A 136 -9.70 -17.73 -1.79
C LEU A 136 -8.92 -17.46 -0.49
N PRO A 137 -8.71 -16.19 -0.11
CA PRO A 137 -8.03 -15.81 1.12
C PRO A 137 -8.84 -16.21 2.36
N ASN A 138 -8.14 -16.65 3.40
CA ASN A 138 -8.68 -16.78 4.76
C ASN A 138 -8.41 -15.49 5.55
N ALA A 139 -8.84 -15.45 6.82
CA ALA A 139 -8.67 -14.27 7.67
C ALA A 139 -7.20 -13.83 7.86
N ASN A 140 -6.26 -14.78 7.89
CA ASN A 140 -4.84 -14.45 8.00
C ASN A 140 -4.28 -13.88 6.68
N ASP A 141 -4.68 -14.44 5.54
CA ASP A 141 -4.30 -13.93 4.21
C ASP A 141 -4.80 -12.48 4.02
N VAL A 142 -6.01 -12.19 4.51
CA VAL A 142 -6.57 -10.83 4.53
C VAL A 142 -5.75 -9.89 5.44
N ARG A 143 -5.40 -10.33 6.66
CA ARG A 143 -4.56 -9.55 7.59
C ARG A 143 -3.22 -9.19 6.97
N GLU A 144 -2.51 -10.16 6.39
CA GLU A 144 -1.21 -9.95 5.74
C GLU A 144 -1.32 -8.99 4.55
N GLY A 145 -2.33 -9.15 3.69
CA GLY A 145 -2.56 -8.24 2.56
C GLY A 145 -2.82 -6.80 3.01
N ILE A 146 -3.64 -6.60 4.05
CA ILE A 146 -3.97 -5.28 4.60
C ILE A 146 -2.73 -4.63 5.18
N VAL A 147 -1.97 -5.34 6.02
CA VAL A 147 -0.77 -4.79 6.66
C VAL A 147 0.29 -4.43 5.62
N ALA A 148 0.52 -5.30 4.62
CA ALA A 148 1.45 -5.02 3.53
C ALA A 148 1.10 -3.72 2.78
N HIS A 149 -0.19 -3.51 2.46
CA HIS A 149 -0.61 -2.31 1.73
C HIS A 149 -0.68 -1.05 2.62
N LYS A 150 -0.94 -1.19 3.93
CA LYS A 150 -0.77 -0.08 4.88
C LYS A 150 0.69 0.35 5.00
N ILE A 151 1.64 -0.60 4.96
CA ILE A 151 3.08 -0.29 4.89
C ILE A 151 3.38 0.44 3.59
N ALA A 152 2.91 -0.06 2.45
CA ALA A 152 3.15 0.55 1.14
C ALA A 152 2.63 1.99 1.05
N ALA A 153 1.37 2.21 1.47
CA ALA A 153 0.75 3.53 1.50
C ALA A 153 1.49 4.50 2.45
N HIS A 154 1.80 4.05 3.67
CA HIS A 154 2.53 4.86 4.65
C HIS A 154 3.94 5.22 4.17
N ALA A 155 4.66 4.27 3.57
CA ALA A 155 5.98 4.52 3.00
C ALA A 155 5.94 5.59 1.90
N ALA A 156 4.93 5.55 1.03
CA ALA A 156 4.70 6.59 0.03
C ALA A 156 4.37 7.94 0.66
N ASP A 157 3.51 7.98 1.69
CA ASP A 157 3.16 9.20 2.41
C ASP A 157 4.37 9.88 3.07
N VAL A 158 5.25 9.09 3.69
CA VAL A 158 6.53 9.58 4.25
C VAL A 158 7.43 10.13 3.15
N ALA A 159 7.58 9.39 2.04
CA ALA A 159 8.42 9.83 0.92
C ALA A 159 7.90 11.11 0.24
N LEU A 160 6.58 11.30 0.20
CA LEU A 160 5.91 12.51 -0.29
C LEU A 160 5.97 13.68 0.71
N GLY A 161 6.44 13.44 1.94
CA GLY A 161 6.50 14.46 2.98
C GLY A 161 5.12 14.93 3.44
N LYS A 162 4.10 14.05 3.42
CA LYS A 162 2.76 14.41 3.93
C LYS A 162 2.83 14.80 5.41
N ALA A 163 2.12 15.86 5.76
CA ALA A 163 2.14 16.39 7.13
C ALA A 163 1.76 15.31 8.16
N GLY A 164 2.60 15.14 9.17
CA GLY A 164 2.40 14.15 10.25
C GLY A 164 2.76 12.70 9.90
N ALA A 165 3.02 12.35 8.63
CA ALA A 165 3.28 10.97 8.23
C ALA A 165 4.51 10.38 8.96
N ILE A 166 5.60 11.15 9.03
CA ILE A 166 6.86 10.69 9.63
C ILE A 166 6.85 10.62 11.18
N GLU A 167 5.86 11.24 11.83
CA GLU A 167 5.84 11.36 13.31
C GLU A 167 5.73 9.98 13.98
N ARG A 168 4.96 9.07 13.39
CA ARG A 168 4.82 7.70 13.90
C ARG A 168 6.13 6.93 13.82
N ASP A 169 6.90 7.10 12.74
CA ASP A 169 8.23 6.49 12.56
C ASP A 169 9.25 7.02 13.58
N HIS A 170 9.20 8.32 13.87
CA HIS A 170 10.04 8.92 14.91
C HIS A 170 9.67 8.39 16.29
N ALA A 171 8.39 8.39 16.66
CA ALA A 171 7.94 7.83 17.94
C ALA A 171 8.30 6.34 18.09
N MET A 172 8.20 5.57 17.00
CA MET A 172 8.59 4.17 16.95
C MET A 172 10.10 4.01 17.17
N SER A 173 10.91 4.86 16.54
CA SER A 173 12.36 4.86 16.67
C SER A 173 12.81 5.26 18.08
N ASP A 174 12.14 6.25 18.69
CA ASP A 174 12.37 6.66 20.06
C ASP A 174 12.05 5.53 21.04
N ALA A 175 10.92 4.84 20.87
CA ALA A 175 10.55 3.68 21.68
C ALA A 175 11.58 2.54 21.57
N ARG A 176 12.03 2.23 20.34
CA ARG A 176 13.09 1.22 20.09
C ARG A 176 14.39 1.59 20.79
N TYR A 177 14.84 2.85 20.66
CA TYR A 177 16.06 3.33 21.31
C TYR A 177 15.92 3.32 22.83
N ALA A 178 14.74 3.68 23.35
CA ALA A 178 14.41 3.66 24.76
C ALA A 178 14.34 2.24 25.36
N PHE A 179 14.20 1.20 24.52
CA PHE A 179 13.82 -0.16 24.92
C PHE A 179 12.43 -0.24 25.56
N ASP A 180 11.53 0.66 25.15
CA ASP A 180 10.12 0.61 25.53
C ASP A 180 9.38 -0.33 24.58
N TRP A 181 9.47 -1.62 24.87
CA TRP A 181 8.87 -2.68 24.04
C TRP A 181 7.36 -2.53 23.89
N ASN A 182 6.66 -2.19 24.97
CA ASN A 182 5.20 -2.04 24.92
C ASN A 182 4.80 -0.86 24.05
N ARG A 183 5.49 0.29 24.18
CA ARG A 183 5.24 1.44 23.31
C ARG A 183 5.57 1.12 21.85
N GLN A 184 6.64 0.38 21.61
CA GLN A 184 7.01 -0.08 20.26
C GLN A 184 5.91 -0.95 19.64
N PHE A 185 5.31 -1.88 20.40
CA PHE A 185 4.21 -2.70 19.90
C PHE A 185 2.97 -1.86 19.59
N GLU A 186 2.55 -0.98 20.50
CA GLU A 186 1.41 -0.07 20.30
C GLU A 186 1.55 0.79 19.05
N LEU A 187 2.77 1.23 18.74
CA LEU A 187 3.06 2.06 17.58
C LEU A 187 3.13 1.28 16.27
N SER A 188 3.23 -0.05 16.29
CA SER A 188 3.29 -0.86 15.07
C SER A 188 1.94 -0.92 14.35
N LEU A 189 1.94 -1.21 13.05
CA LEU A 189 0.70 -1.36 12.28
C LEU A 189 -0.11 -2.59 12.69
N ASP A 190 0.55 -3.55 13.34
CA ASP A 190 -0.04 -4.77 13.89
C ASP A 190 0.60 -5.11 15.26
N PRO A 191 0.06 -4.52 16.35
CA PRO A 191 0.62 -4.68 17.70
C PRO A 191 0.63 -6.13 18.21
N GLU A 192 -0.37 -6.92 17.83
CA GLU A 192 -0.48 -8.33 18.23
C GLU A 192 0.65 -9.13 17.58
N ARG A 193 0.84 -8.99 16.26
CA ARG A 193 1.91 -9.69 15.53
C ARG A 193 3.29 -9.31 16.03
N ALA A 194 3.51 -8.02 16.30
CA ALA A 194 4.79 -7.54 16.83
C ALA A 194 5.12 -8.14 18.21
N ARG A 195 4.11 -8.29 19.08
CA ARG A 195 4.25 -8.92 20.39
C ARG A 195 4.48 -10.42 20.29
N GLU A 196 3.70 -11.12 19.46
CA GLU A 196 3.86 -12.56 19.19
C GLU A 196 5.30 -12.89 18.78
N LEU A 197 5.84 -12.20 17.77
CA LEU A 197 7.18 -12.45 17.26
C LEU A 197 8.30 -12.17 18.28
N HIS A 198 8.13 -11.17 19.15
CA HIS A 198 9.06 -10.94 20.25
C HIS A 198 9.00 -12.10 21.28
N ASP A 199 7.78 -12.52 21.62
CA ASP A 199 7.54 -13.46 22.71
C ASP A 199 7.83 -14.91 22.32
N GLU A 200 7.88 -15.24 21.03
CA GLU A 200 8.39 -16.53 20.53
C GLU A 200 9.78 -16.87 21.09
N SER A 201 10.64 -15.87 21.27
CA SER A 201 11.99 -16.06 21.84
C SER A 201 12.11 -15.60 23.30
N LEU A 202 11.38 -14.56 23.69
CA LEU A 202 11.52 -13.88 24.99
C LEU A 202 10.15 -13.69 25.66
N PRO A 203 9.46 -14.78 26.05
CA PRO A 203 8.04 -14.73 26.47
C PRO A 203 7.80 -14.09 27.84
N GLN A 204 8.82 -14.05 28.71
CA GLN A 204 8.63 -13.54 30.08
C GLN A 204 8.44 -12.01 30.06
N GLU A 205 7.51 -11.50 30.87
CA GLU A 205 7.20 -10.07 30.95
C GLU A 205 8.40 -9.22 31.39
N SER A 206 9.35 -9.82 32.10
CA SER A 206 10.64 -9.19 32.44
C SER A 206 11.43 -8.75 31.20
N PHE A 207 11.30 -9.44 30.06
CA PHE A 207 12.00 -9.09 28.82
C PHE A 207 11.41 -7.85 28.14
N LYS A 208 10.20 -7.41 28.49
CA LYS A 208 9.66 -6.12 28.03
C LYS A 208 10.36 -4.91 28.64
N LYS A 209 11.27 -5.14 29.58
CA LYS A 209 12.19 -4.14 30.16
C LYS A 209 13.65 -4.40 29.78
N ALA A 210 13.92 -5.40 28.94
CA ALA A 210 15.27 -5.76 28.56
C ALA A 210 15.84 -4.77 27.53
N GLU A 211 17.08 -4.34 27.76
CA GLU A 211 17.82 -3.49 26.82
C GLU A 211 18.45 -4.28 25.66
N PHE A 212 17.75 -5.31 25.17
CA PHE A 212 18.16 -6.17 24.05
C PHE A 212 16.99 -7.04 23.58
N CYS A 213 17.11 -7.60 22.37
CA CYS A 213 16.25 -8.69 21.88
C CYS A 213 17.07 -9.97 21.65
N SER A 214 16.40 -11.06 21.24
CA SER A 214 17.03 -12.35 20.95
C SER A 214 18.03 -12.29 19.79
N MET A 215 17.88 -11.36 18.84
CA MET A 215 18.77 -11.23 17.67
C MET A 215 20.24 -10.99 18.05
N CYS A 216 20.51 -10.05 18.96
CA CYS A 216 21.89 -9.67 19.34
C CYS A 216 22.24 -10.04 20.78
N GLY A 217 21.23 -10.33 21.61
CA GLY A 217 21.41 -10.61 23.03
C GLY A 217 21.97 -9.43 23.83
N PRO A 218 22.24 -9.64 25.12
CA PRO A 218 22.54 -8.57 26.08
C PRO A 218 23.89 -7.87 25.88
N LYS A 219 24.81 -8.49 25.13
CA LYS A 219 26.20 -8.01 24.95
C LYS A 219 26.42 -7.26 23.63
N PHE A 220 25.67 -7.58 22.59
CA PHE A 220 25.93 -7.08 21.23
C PHE A 220 24.80 -6.17 20.69
N CYS A 221 23.81 -5.81 21.51
CA CYS A 221 22.78 -4.86 21.10
C CYS A 221 23.39 -3.48 20.82
N ALA A 222 23.28 -3.01 19.57
CA ALA A 222 23.84 -1.74 19.13
C ALA A 222 23.29 -0.54 19.92
N TYR A 223 21.97 -0.46 20.15
CA TYR A 223 21.38 0.64 20.92
C TYR A 223 21.87 0.70 22.37
N LYS A 224 22.08 -0.46 23.01
CA LYS A 224 22.60 -0.53 24.37
C LYS A 224 24.05 -0.04 24.42
N ILE A 225 24.88 -0.49 23.49
CA ILE A 225 26.26 -0.03 23.35
C ILE A 225 26.29 1.49 23.13
N SER A 226 25.49 2.01 22.18
CA SER A 226 25.39 3.45 21.92
C SER A 226 24.94 4.23 23.16
N LYS A 227 23.92 3.78 23.90
CA LYS A 227 23.48 4.41 25.16
C LYS A 227 24.59 4.47 26.19
N ASN A 228 25.34 3.38 26.38
CA ASN A 228 26.44 3.34 27.34
C ASN A 228 27.56 4.33 26.97
N LEU A 229 27.95 4.38 25.69
CA LEU A 229 28.95 5.34 25.19
C LEU A 229 28.49 6.80 25.38
N MET A 230 27.21 7.09 25.16
CA MET A 230 26.66 8.45 25.36
C MET A 230 26.63 8.84 26.85
N LYS A 231 26.30 7.90 27.74
CA LYS A 231 26.38 8.12 29.20
C LYS A 231 27.81 8.41 29.64
N GLU A 232 28.80 7.68 29.14
CA GLU A 232 30.22 7.90 29.46
C GLU A 232 30.73 9.27 28.97
N LYS A 233 30.27 9.73 27.80
CA LYS A 233 30.62 11.06 27.28
C LYS A 233 30.00 12.21 28.09
N ASN A 234 28.78 12.05 28.59
CA ASN A 234 28.08 13.08 29.37
C ASN A 234 28.55 13.19 30.83
N VAL A 235 29.45 12.30 31.27
CA VAL A 235 30.04 12.29 32.62
C VAL A 235 31.47 12.88 32.62
N LYS A 236 32.02 13.22 31.45
CA LYS A 236 33.29 13.95 31.28
C LYS A 236 33.05 15.40 30.95
#